data_AF-A0AAV2HN52-F1
#
_entry.id   AF-A0AAV2HN52-F1
#
_cell.length_a   1.000
_cell.length_b   1.000
_cell.length_c   1.000
_cell.angle_alpha   90.00
_cell.angle_beta   90.00
_cell.angle_gamma   90.00
#
_symmetry.space_group_name_H-M   'P 1'
#
loop_
_entity.id
_entity.type
_entity.pdbx_description
1 polymer ?
#
loop_
_entity_poly.entity_id
_entity_poly.type
_entity_poly.pdbx_seq_one_letter_code
_entity_poly.pdbx_strand_id
1 'polypeptide(L)'
;LKSLKLEEQIRIHFLKALKRLTEKQKFLEKFTKIRYIHIDYATMSEEVIKSWATGCPLLKIIGLTAEEFLPENHSIPCEAWQNLTTTHPDLTVILRVQHIKSTRDMLPILSPVIPVAKLRWTMGKNGVTSEFELTRLLRRVASYHRTIKELFLEIPGDFPSFDTISVQNILSNCSHILPFTCEEFIHASTGRNVWRL
;
A
#
# COMPACT_ATOMS: atom_id res chain seq x y z
N LEU A 1 14.85 -11.10 18.77
CA LEU A 1 14.51 -12.51 18.45
C LEU A 1 13.22 -13.00 19.10
N LYS A 2 12.95 -12.78 20.40
CA LYS A 2 11.67 -13.17 21.04
C LYS A 2 10.46 -12.29 20.65
N SER A 3 10.64 -10.99 20.36
CA SER A 3 9.55 -10.09 19.96
C SER A 3 9.02 -10.35 18.54
N LEU A 4 9.93 -10.60 17.58
CA LEU A 4 9.58 -10.94 16.20
C LEU A 4 8.72 -12.22 16.11
N LYS A 5 9.05 -13.26 16.89
CA LYS A 5 8.23 -14.48 16.94
C LYS A 5 6.83 -14.25 17.51
N LEU A 6 6.66 -13.29 18.42
CA LEU A 6 5.36 -12.95 18.99
C LEU A 6 4.51 -12.12 18.02
N GLU A 7 5.10 -11.12 17.35
CA GLU A 7 4.43 -10.38 16.28
C GLU A 7 4.00 -11.29 15.13
N GLU A 8 4.84 -12.25 14.77
CA GLU A 8 4.57 -13.20 13.68
C GLU A 8 3.51 -14.23 14.07
N GLN A 9 3.48 -14.68 15.33
CA GLN A 9 2.39 -15.51 15.86
C GLN A 9 1.06 -14.74 15.96
N ILE A 10 1.08 -13.48 16.41
CA ILE A 10 -0.10 -12.60 16.45
C ILE A 10 -0.61 -12.37 15.02
N ARG A 11 0.28 -12.10 14.06
CA ARG A 11 -0.04 -11.91 12.65
C ARG A 11 -0.65 -13.17 12.04
N ILE A 12 -0.08 -14.35 12.26
CA ILE A 12 -0.60 -15.62 11.74
C ILE A 12 -1.95 -15.99 12.38
N HIS A 13 -2.14 -15.77 13.68
CA HIS A 13 -3.44 -15.96 14.33
C HIS A 13 -4.47 -14.93 13.89
N PHE A 14 -4.08 -13.68 13.69
CA PHE A 14 -4.96 -12.61 13.22
C PHE A 14 -5.39 -12.83 11.76
N LEU A 15 -4.49 -13.30 10.89
CA LEU A 15 -4.81 -13.66 9.49
C LEU A 15 -5.68 -14.92 9.39
N LYS A 16 -5.41 -15.96 10.21
CA LYS A 16 -6.29 -17.13 10.32
C LYS A 16 -7.65 -16.78 10.92
N ALA A 17 -7.70 -15.82 11.85
CA ALA A 17 -8.94 -15.26 12.35
C ALA A 17 -9.65 -14.46 11.26
N LEU A 18 -8.98 -13.58 10.52
CA LEU A 18 -9.53 -12.79 9.41
C LEU A 18 -10.17 -13.65 8.32
N LYS A 19 -9.51 -14.75 7.94
CA LYS A 19 -10.06 -15.72 6.97
C LYS A 19 -11.29 -16.47 7.50
N ARG A 20 -11.46 -16.54 8.83
CA ARG A 20 -12.68 -17.02 9.51
C ARG A 20 -13.66 -15.89 9.87
N LEU A 21 -13.23 -14.63 9.78
CA LEU A 21 -14.02 -13.43 10.11
C LEU A 21 -14.88 -12.96 8.96
N THR A 22 -14.48 -13.25 7.72
CA THR A 22 -15.34 -13.18 6.55
C THR A 22 -16.62 -14.00 6.72
N GLU A 23 -16.64 -15.01 7.61
CA GLU A 23 -17.85 -15.78 7.97
C GLU A 23 -18.62 -15.19 9.17
N LYS A 24 -18.05 -14.27 9.97
CA LYS A 24 -18.71 -13.68 11.16
C LYS A 24 -18.28 -12.24 11.47
N GLN A 25 -18.97 -11.28 10.87
CA GLN A 25 -18.95 -9.82 11.13
C GLN A 25 -18.95 -9.44 12.64
N LYS A 26 -19.60 -10.26 13.48
CA LYS A 26 -19.78 -10.05 14.95
C LYS A 26 -18.50 -10.08 15.80
N PHE A 27 -17.38 -10.61 15.29
CA PHE A 27 -16.17 -10.72 16.11
C PHE A 27 -15.30 -9.46 16.06
N LEU A 28 -15.37 -8.67 14.99
CA LEU A 28 -14.69 -7.38 14.91
C LEU A 28 -15.30 -6.32 15.86
N GLU A 29 -16.60 -6.42 16.14
CA GLU A 29 -17.30 -5.58 17.14
C GLU A 29 -16.69 -5.68 18.55
N LYS A 30 -15.97 -6.77 18.85
CA LYS A 30 -15.32 -6.95 20.15
C LYS A 30 -14.02 -6.17 20.29
N PHE A 31 -13.47 -5.64 19.20
CA PHE A 31 -12.17 -4.99 19.17
C PHE A 31 -12.29 -3.47 19.03
N THR A 32 -13.06 -2.86 19.93
CA THR A 32 -13.33 -1.42 19.96
C THR A 32 -12.09 -0.54 20.18
N LYS A 33 -10.98 -1.14 20.63
CA LYS A 33 -9.71 -0.44 20.90
C LYS A 33 -8.67 -0.57 19.79
N ILE A 34 -8.96 -1.26 18.68
CA ILE A 34 -8.02 -1.38 17.57
C ILE A 34 -7.80 -0.01 16.94
N ARG A 35 -6.52 0.40 16.88
CA ARG A 35 -6.07 1.62 16.20
C ARG A 35 -5.25 1.35 14.95
N TYR A 36 -4.65 0.15 14.87
CA TYR A 36 -3.78 -0.29 13.80
C TYR A 36 -4.15 -1.70 13.37
N ILE A 37 -4.28 -1.90 12.06
CA ILE A 37 -4.48 -3.21 11.44
C ILE A 37 -3.42 -3.36 10.35
N HIS A 38 -2.77 -4.52 10.27
CA HIS A 38 -1.92 -4.88 9.15
C HIS A 38 -2.48 -6.12 8.45
N ILE A 39 -2.65 -6.06 7.14
CA ILE A 39 -3.22 -7.15 6.36
C ILE A 39 -2.57 -7.25 4.96
N ASP A 40 -2.67 -8.43 4.37
CA ASP A 40 -2.37 -8.64 2.95
C ASP A 40 -3.58 -8.21 2.10
N TYR A 41 -3.35 -7.38 1.08
CA TYR A 41 -4.37 -6.90 0.16
C TYR A 41 -5.13 -8.07 -0.49
N ALA A 42 -4.44 -9.17 -0.85
CA ALA A 42 -5.07 -10.35 -1.45
C ALA A 42 -6.12 -11.03 -0.55
N THR A 43 -6.08 -10.75 0.76
CA THR A 43 -7.02 -11.30 1.74
C THR A 43 -8.14 -10.34 2.12
N MET A 44 -8.11 -9.12 1.58
CA MET A 44 -9.15 -8.13 1.82
C MET A 44 -10.37 -8.40 0.94
N SER A 45 -11.52 -7.92 1.41
CA SER A 45 -12.74 -7.87 0.63
C SER A 45 -13.55 -6.63 1.03
N GLU A 46 -14.60 -6.33 0.27
CA GLU A 46 -15.54 -5.28 0.63
C GLU A 46 -16.16 -5.50 2.01
N GLU A 47 -16.50 -6.75 2.36
CA GLU A 47 -17.11 -7.12 3.64
C GLU A 47 -16.15 -6.86 4.81
N VAL A 48 -14.85 -7.13 4.62
CA VAL A 48 -13.83 -6.85 5.63
C VAL A 48 -13.77 -5.36 5.92
N ILE A 49 -13.73 -4.53 4.87
CA ILE A 49 -13.70 -3.06 5.01
C ILE A 49 -14.97 -2.54 5.68
N LYS A 50 -16.14 -3.01 5.24
CA LYS A 50 -17.43 -2.65 5.86
C LYS A 50 -17.46 -3.00 7.35
N SER A 51 -16.87 -4.14 7.72
CA SER A 51 -16.79 -4.57 9.11
C SER A 51 -15.87 -3.69 9.96
N TRP A 52 -14.81 -3.13 9.39
CA TRP A 52 -13.95 -2.17 10.10
C TRP A 52 -14.59 -0.80 10.27
N ALA A 53 -15.38 -0.37 9.29
CA ALA A 53 -16.13 0.89 9.39
C ALA A 53 -17.01 0.88 10.65
N THR A 54 -17.73 -0.22 10.91
CA THR A 54 -18.64 -0.31 12.07
C THR A 54 -18.00 -0.87 13.34
N GLY A 55 -17.11 -1.85 13.23
CA GLY A 55 -16.59 -2.61 14.37
C GLY A 55 -15.34 -2.02 15.03
N CYS A 56 -14.64 -1.09 14.37
CA CYS A 56 -13.36 -0.56 14.84
C CYS A 56 -13.40 0.98 14.95
N PRO A 57 -14.16 1.57 15.90
CA PRO A 57 -14.39 3.02 16.02
C PRO A 57 -13.12 3.86 16.24
N LEU A 58 -12.02 3.24 16.66
CA LEU A 58 -10.74 3.92 16.92
C LEU A 58 -9.67 3.64 15.85
N LEU A 59 -10.04 3.01 14.73
CA LEU A 59 -9.09 2.67 13.67
C LEU A 59 -8.50 3.94 13.05
N LYS A 60 -7.17 4.03 13.04
CA LYS A 60 -6.44 5.20 12.50
C LYS A 60 -5.44 4.86 11.42
N ILE A 61 -4.91 3.64 11.43
CA ILE A 61 -3.85 3.25 10.50
C ILE A 61 -4.13 1.84 9.97
N ILE A 62 -4.07 1.68 8.66
CA ILE A 62 -4.07 0.37 8.00
C ILE A 62 -2.73 0.17 7.30
N GLY A 63 -2.01 -0.88 7.67
CA GLY A 63 -0.90 -1.42 6.89
C GLY A 63 -1.42 -2.39 5.84
N LEU A 64 -1.16 -2.09 4.57
CA LEU A 64 -1.49 -2.96 3.45
C LEU A 64 -0.20 -3.45 2.81
N THR A 65 -0.07 -4.76 2.62
CA THR A 65 0.97 -5.35 1.79
C THR A 65 0.30 -6.01 0.59
N ALA A 66 0.74 -5.67 -0.61
CA ALA A 66 0.32 -6.31 -1.86
C ALA A 66 1.54 -6.94 -2.52
N GLU A 67 1.49 -8.25 -2.70
CA GLU A 67 2.58 -9.07 -3.25
C GLU A 67 2.21 -9.62 -4.65
N GLU A 68 3.16 -10.31 -5.29
CA GLU A 68 3.08 -10.81 -6.67
C GLU A 68 1.81 -11.62 -6.98
N PHE A 69 1.30 -12.38 -6.02
CA PHE A 69 0.15 -13.26 -6.19
C PHE A 69 -1.14 -12.59 -5.73
N LEU A 70 -1.65 -11.64 -6.52
CA LEU A 70 -3.04 -11.22 -6.38
C LEU A 70 -3.96 -12.23 -7.08
N PRO A 71 -5.13 -12.55 -6.51
CA PRO A 71 -6.16 -13.27 -7.24
C PRO A 71 -6.53 -12.48 -8.50
N GLU A 72 -6.80 -13.18 -9.61
CA GLU A 72 -7.17 -12.53 -10.86
C GLU A 72 -8.36 -11.60 -10.66
N ASN A 73 -8.26 -10.38 -11.19
CA ASN A 73 -9.28 -9.33 -11.08
C ASN A 73 -9.65 -8.93 -9.63
N HIS A 74 -8.81 -9.24 -8.65
CA HIS A 74 -9.06 -8.81 -7.28
C HIS A 74 -9.04 -7.28 -7.19
N SER A 75 -10.18 -6.71 -6.84
CA SER A 75 -10.36 -5.29 -6.62
C SER A 75 -11.39 -5.07 -5.54
N ILE A 76 -11.24 -3.97 -4.81
CA ILE A 76 -12.18 -3.55 -3.80
C ILE A 76 -12.93 -2.33 -4.37
N PRO A 77 -14.28 -2.33 -4.34
CA PRO A 77 -15.07 -1.20 -4.81
C PRO A 77 -14.67 0.12 -4.12
N CYS A 78 -14.71 1.21 -4.88
CA CYS A 78 -14.32 2.53 -4.36
C CYS A 78 -15.24 2.97 -3.21
N GLU A 79 -16.52 2.61 -3.29
CA GLU A 79 -17.56 2.90 -2.31
C GLU A 79 -17.21 2.31 -0.94
N ALA A 80 -16.61 1.12 -0.90
CA ALA A 80 -16.19 0.49 0.35
C ALA A 80 -15.12 1.32 1.06
N TRP A 81 -14.11 1.76 0.32
CA TRP A 81 -13.07 2.65 0.84
C TRP A 81 -13.62 4.01 1.27
N GLN A 82 -14.49 4.61 0.46
CA GLN A 82 -15.12 5.89 0.78
C GLN A 82 -15.96 5.82 2.06
N ASN A 83 -16.74 4.75 2.25
CA ASN A 83 -17.51 4.52 3.46
C ASN A 83 -16.59 4.40 4.70
N LEU A 84 -15.47 3.68 4.55
CA LEU A 84 -14.49 3.54 5.62
C LEU A 84 -13.85 4.90 5.97
N THR A 85 -13.42 5.69 4.98
CA THR A 85 -12.81 7.01 5.22
C THR A 85 -13.81 8.05 5.71
N THR A 86 -15.09 7.92 5.36
CA THR A 86 -16.14 8.79 5.90
C THR A 86 -16.38 8.50 7.38
N THR A 87 -16.32 7.21 7.76
CA THR A 87 -16.47 6.79 9.16
C THR A 87 -15.23 7.11 9.99
N HIS A 88 -14.05 7.02 9.39
CA HIS A 88 -12.75 7.28 10.01
C HIS A 88 -11.99 8.36 9.23
N PRO A 89 -12.31 9.66 9.42
CA PRO A 89 -11.74 10.76 8.62
C PRO A 89 -10.23 10.94 8.81
N ASP A 90 -9.69 10.53 9.97
CA ASP A 90 -8.26 10.56 10.28
C ASP A 90 -7.51 9.29 9.83
N LEU A 91 -8.18 8.38 9.12
CA LEU A 91 -7.60 7.12 8.68
C LEU A 91 -6.47 7.35 7.67
N THR A 92 -5.36 6.66 7.89
CA THR A 92 -4.22 6.66 6.97
C THR A 92 -3.83 5.25 6.58
N VAL A 93 -3.31 5.11 5.36
CA VAL A 93 -2.84 3.83 4.83
C VAL A 93 -1.34 3.86 4.62
N ILE A 94 -0.67 2.83 5.13
CA ILE A 94 0.73 2.50 4.84
C ILE A 94 0.69 1.37 3.82
N LEU A 95 0.97 1.69 2.56
CA LEU A 95 0.89 0.75 1.45
C LEU A 95 2.30 0.25 1.09
N ARG A 96 2.46 -1.07 1.06
CA ARG A 96 3.66 -1.77 0.58
C ARG A 96 3.29 -2.57 -0.65
N VAL A 97 3.90 -2.26 -1.79
CA VAL A 97 3.73 -3.00 -3.04
C VAL A 97 5.03 -3.69 -3.38
N GLN A 98 5.01 -5.01 -3.51
CA GLN A 98 6.21 -5.81 -3.71
C GLN A 98 6.00 -6.78 -4.87
N HIS A 99 6.94 -6.77 -5.81
CA HIS A 99 7.06 -7.82 -6.83
C HIS A 99 5.84 -7.99 -7.77
N ILE A 100 4.92 -7.02 -7.79
CA ILE A 100 3.81 -7.03 -8.75
C ILE A 100 4.38 -6.81 -10.16
N LYS A 101 4.06 -7.75 -11.06
CA LYS A 101 4.65 -7.81 -12.41
C LYS A 101 4.00 -6.85 -13.39
N SER A 102 2.70 -6.62 -13.25
CA SER A 102 1.92 -5.85 -14.24
C SER A 102 1.43 -4.54 -13.66
N THR A 103 1.58 -3.46 -14.44
CA THR A 103 0.93 -2.17 -14.19
C THR A 103 -0.57 -2.32 -14.00
N ARG A 104 -1.21 -3.23 -14.74
CA ARG A 104 -2.66 -3.47 -14.67
C ARG A 104 -3.09 -3.95 -13.28
N ASP A 105 -2.29 -4.81 -12.67
CA ASP A 105 -2.60 -5.41 -11.36
C ASP A 105 -2.34 -4.43 -10.21
N MET A 106 -1.49 -3.42 -10.45
CA MET A 106 -1.23 -2.35 -9.50
C MET A 106 -2.34 -1.30 -9.43
N LEU A 107 -3.06 -1.06 -10.54
CA LEU A 107 -4.04 0.03 -10.61
C LEU A 107 -5.21 -0.06 -9.61
N PRO A 108 -5.75 -1.26 -9.30
CA PRO A 108 -6.75 -1.42 -8.24
C PRO A 108 -6.19 -1.11 -6.84
N ILE A 109 -4.94 -1.51 -6.57
CA ILE A 109 -4.29 -1.26 -5.28
C ILE A 109 -3.98 0.22 -5.09
N LEU A 110 -3.58 0.90 -6.16
CA LEU A 110 -3.31 2.33 -6.19
C LEU A 110 -4.58 3.14 -6.47
N SER A 111 -5.71 2.74 -5.88
CA SER A 111 -6.97 3.47 -6.03
C SER A 111 -6.90 4.84 -5.31
N PRO A 112 -7.33 5.95 -5.94
CA PRO A 112 -7.21 7.30 -5.39
C PRO A 112 -8.09 7.55 -4.16
N VAL A 113 -9.09 6.71 -3.91
CA VAL A 113 -9.96 6.81 -2.72
C VAL A 113 -9.31 6.25 -1.46
N ILE A 114 -8.17 5.56 -1.59
CA ILE A 114 -7.41 5.03 -0.46
C ILE A 114 -6.56 6.18 0.11
N PRO A 115 -6.64 6.52 1.41
CA PRO A 115 -5.90 7.63 1.99
C PRO A 115 -4.45 7.23 2.28
N VAL A 116 -3.68 6.97 1.23
CA VAL A 116 -2.28 6.52 1.32
C VAL A 116 -1.44 7.66 1.88
N ALA A 117 -0.84 7.42 3.05
CA ALA A 117 0.08 8.34 3.71
C ALA A 117 1.54 7.96 3.49
N LYS A 118 1.82 6.66 3.36
CA LYS A 118 3.15 6.13 3.05
C LYS A 118 3.03 5.08 1.96
N LEU A 119 3.80 5.23 0.90
CA LEU A 119 3.90 4.22 -0.16
C LEU A 119 5.33 3.71 -0.23
N ARG A 120 5.52 2.40 -0.07
CA ARG A 120 6.76 1.72 -0.43
C ARG A 120 6.49 0.76 -1.57
N TRP A 121 7.16 0.97 -2.68
CA TRP A 121 7.05 0.14 -3.85
C TRP A 121 8.42 -0.43 -4.21
N THR A 122 8.51 -1.76 -4.17
CA THR A 122 9.68 -2.50 -4.62
C THR A 122 9.34 -3.25 -5.90
N MET A 123 9.93 -2.82 -7.01
CA MET A 123 9.71 -3.44 -8.32
C MET A 123 10.37 -4.82 -8.41
N GLY A 124 9.69 -5.75 -9.08
CA GLY A 124 10.24 -7.05 -9.46
C GLY A 124 11.16 -6.93 -10.69
N LYS A 125 12.02 -7.93 -10.91
CA LYS A 125 12.93 -7.98 -12.09
C LYS A 125 12.18 -7.97 -13.43
N ASN A 126 10.94 -8.45 -13.45
CA ASN A 126 10.08 -8.50 -14.63
C ASN A 126 8.83 -7.62 -14.43
N GLY A 127 8.96 -6.56 -13.64
CA GLY A 127 7.86 -5.65 -13.31
C GLY A 127 7.58 -4.66 -14.43
N VAL A 128 7.42 -3.39 -14.05
CA VAL A 128 7.33 -2.25 -14.97
C VAL A 128 8.47 -2.34 -15.99
N THR A 129 8.12 -2.41 -17.27
CA THR A 129 9.09 -2.70 -18.36
C THR A 129 9.45 -1.47 -19.17
N SER A 130 8.75 -0.36 -18.96
CA SER A 130 8.94 0.88 -19.71
C SER A 130 8.73 2.13 -18.86
N GLU A 131 9.38 3.23 -19.26
CA GLU A 131 9.18 4.56 -18.68
C GLU A 131 7.72 5.03 -18.75
N PHE A 132 7.00 4.66 -19.81
CA PHE A 132 5.57 4.99 -19.97
C PHE A 132 4.72 4.36 -18.86
N GLU A 133 4.94 3.08 -18.57
CA GLU A 133 4.25 2.37 -17.49
C GLU A 133 4.57 2.97 -16.12
N LEU A 134 5.84 3.31 -15.89
CA LEU A 134 6.27 3.96 -14.66
C LEU A 134 5.60 5.33 -14.49
N THR A 135 5.62 6.15 -15.53
CA THR A 135 4.96 7.46 -15.57
C THR A 135 3.46 7.34 -15.27
N ARG A 136 2.79 6.34 -15.84
CA ARG A 136 1.37 6.07 -15.58
C ARG A 136 1.12 5.76 -14.10
N LEU A 137 1.98 4.94 -13.48
CA LEU A 137 1.87 4.59 -12.07
C LEU A 137 2.21 5.78 -11.16
N LEU A 138 3.22 6.58 -11.49
CA LEU A 138 3.56 7.79 -10.75
C LEU A 138 2.45 8.84 -10.81
N ARG A 139 1.77 9.01 -11.96
CA ARG A 139 0.57 9.87 -12.04
C ARG A 139 -0.55 9.37 -11.13
N ARG A 140 -0.69 8.05 -10.98
CA ARG A 140 -1.63 7.47 -10.02
C ARG A 140 -1.21 7.79 -8.58
N VAL A 141 0.08 7.68 -8.26
CA VAL A 141 0.61 8.08 -6.94
C VAL A 141 0.38 9.57 -6.69
N ALA A 142 0.57 10.44 -7.68
CA ALA A 142 0.34 11.88 -7.57
C ALA A 142 -1.12 12.23 -7.23
N SER A 143 -2.08 11.33 -7.50
CA SER A 143 -3.47 11.54 -7.07
C SER A 143 -3.61 11.60 -5.54
N TYR A 144 -2.66 11.03 -4.78
CA TYR A 144 -2.59 11.11 -3.32
C TYR A 144 -2.03 12.43 -2.78
N HIS A 145 -1.91 13.47 -3.61
CA HIS A 145 -1.34 14.78 -3.26
C HIS A 145 -1.76 15.36 -1.88
N ARG A 146 -2.95 15.03 -1.37
CA ARG A 146 -3.45 15.49 -0.06
C ARG A 146 -3.06 14.60 1.12
N THR A 147 -2.77 13.33 0.88
CA THR A 147 -2.60 12.32 1.94
C THR A 147 -1.18 11.82 2.04
N ILE A 148 -0.45 11.71 0.91
CA ILE A 148 0.87 11.10 0.87
C ILE A 148 1.94 12.01 1.49
N LYS A 149 2.74 11.42 2.38
CA LYS A 149 3.80 12.10 3.14
C LYS A 149 5.17 11.49 2.90
N GLU A 150 5.22 10.22 2.53
CA GLU A 150 6.46 9.48 2.27
C GLU A 150 6.29 8.53 1.08
N LEU A 151 7.26 8.52 0.17
CA LEU A 151 7.28 7.66 -1.01
C LEU A 151 8.64 6.95 -1.13
N PHE A 152 8.63 5.63 -1.24
CA PHE A 152 9.85 4.85 -1.43
C PHE A 152 9.71 4.03 -2.70
N LEU A 153 10.61 4.23 -3.66
CA LEU A 153 10.60 3.54 -4.94
C LEU A 153 11.91 2.76 -5.12
N GLU A 154 11.85 1.45 -5.03
CA GLU A 154 13.00 0.60 -5.34
C GLU A 154 12.87 0.06 -6.76
N ILE A 155 13.73 0.54 -7.65
CA ILE A 155 13.70 0.27 -9.09
C ILE A 155 14.92 -0.60 -9.43
N PRO A 156 14.80 -1.62 -10.31
CA PRO A 156 15.97 -2.40 -10.73
C PRO A 156 16.99 -1.49 -11.42
N GLY A 157 18.29 -1.69 -11.16
CA GLY A 157 19.35 -0.81 -11.70
C GLY A 157 19.55 -0.93 -13.21
N ASP A 158 19.00 -1.97 -13.82
CA ASP A 158 18.93 -2.21 -15.27
C ASP A 158 17.75 -1.50 -15.95
N PHE A 159 16.93 -0.75 -15.21
CA PHE A 159 15.85 0.05 -15.78
C PHE A 159 16.42 1.18 -16.65
N PRO A 160 15.92 1.38 -17.89
CA PRO A 160 16.42 2.42 -18.78
C PRO A 160 16.35 3.80 -18.12
N SER A 161 17.31 4.67 -18.47
CA SER A 161 17.57 5.98 -17.85
C SER A 161 16.30 6.66 -17.33
N PHE A 162 16.21 6.74 -16.02
CA PHE A 162 15.07 7.32 -15.30
C PHE A 162 15.21 8.85 -15.27
N ASP A 163 14.35 9.57 -15.99
CA ASP A 163 14.35 11.03 -15.93
C ASP A 163 13.77 11.53 -14.61
N THR A 164 14.67 11.83 -13.68
CA THR A 164 14.34 12.35 -12.35
C THR A 164 13.57 13.67 -12.41
N ILE A 165 13.76 14.49 -13.44
CA ILE A 165 13.05 15.77 -13.62
C ILE A 165 11.58 15.52 -13.95
N SER A 166 11.29 14.59 -14.85
CA SER A 166 9.90 14.20 -15.17
C SER A 166 9.16 13.67 -13.95
N VAL A 167 9.84 12.92 -13.09
CA VAL A 167 9.26 12.38 -11.85
C VAL A 167 8.97 13.48 -10.84
N GLN A 168 9.92 14.40 -10.64
CA GLN A 168 9.71 15.59 -9.83
C GLN A 168 8.50 16.40 -10.32
N ASN A 169 8.39 16.61 -11.62
CA ASN A 169 7.27 17.35 -12.21
C ASN A 169 5.93 16.67 -11.94
N ILE A 170 5.85 15.33 -12.06
CA ILE A 170 4.63 14.57 -11.76
C ILE A 170 4.26 14.67 -10.28
N LEU A 171 5.25 14.65 -9.39
CA LEU A 171 5.05 14.65 -7.94
C LEU A 171 5.03 16.06 -7.33
N SER A 172 5.24 17.12 -8.12
CA SER A 172 5.29 18.51 -7.68
C SER A 172 4.04 18.97 -6.91
N ASN A 173 2.88 18.37 -7.21
CA ASN A 173 1.62 18.65 -6.52
C ASN A 173 1.52 17.98 -5.13
N CYS A 174 2.40 17.04 -4.80
CA CYS A 174 2.43 16.35 -3.51
C CYS A 174 3.27 17.15 -2.50
N SER A 175 2.80 18.32 -2.12
CA SER A 175 3.51 19.30 -1.26
C SER A 175 3.86 18.79 0.14
N HIS A 176 3.29 17.65 0.56
CA HIS A 176 3.54 17.02 1.85
C HIS A 176 4.63 15.95 1.83
N ILE A 177 5.13 15.57 0.66
CA ILE A 177 6.30 14.70 0.56
C ILE A 177 7.51 15.52 1.03
N LEU A 178 8.12 15.10 2.14
CA LEU A 178 9.36 15.68 2.68
C LEU A 178 10.43 15.76 1.56
N PRO A 179 11.41 16.68 1.65
CA PRO A 179 12.16 17.11 0.48
C PRO A 179 12.82 15.95 -0.26
N PHE A 180 12.47 15.88 -1.54
CA PHE A 180 13.05 15.04 -2.58
C PHE A 180 14.55 14.83 -2.35
N THR A 181 14.95 13.62 -1.96
CA THR A 181 16.37 13.24 -1.95
C THR A 181 16.50 11.98 -2.77
N CYS A 182 16.74 12.18 -4.07
CA CYS A 182 17.00 11.12 -5.04
C CYS A 182 18.37 10.50 -4.73
N GLU A 183 18.44 9.73 -3.66
CA GLU A 183 19.65 9.05 -3.26
C GLU A 183 19.62 7.67 -3.94
N GLU A 184 20.39 7.53 -5.02
CA GLU A 184 20.65 6.23 -5.63
C GLU A 184 21.50 5.42 -4.66
N PHE A 185 20.88 4.46 -3.98
CA PHE A 185 21.62 3.49 -3.19
C PHE A 185 21.59 2.14 -3.89
N ILE A 186 22.77 1.57 -4.12
CA ILE A 186 22.88 0.17 -4.47
C ILE A 186 22.56 -0.63 -3.20
N HIS A 187 21.41 -1.29 -3.17
CA HIS A 187 21.07 -2.19 -2.08
C HIS A 187 22.10 -3.33 -2.04
N ALA A 188 22.98 -3.33 -1.04
CA ALA A 188 24.17 -4.16 -0.97
C ALA A 188 23.92 -5.68 -1.13
N SER A 189 22.70 -6.16 -0.84
CA SER A 189 22.33 -7.57 -1.01
C SER A 189 21.64 -7.91 -2.33
N THR A 190 21.16 -6.94 -3.11
CA THR A 190 20.40 -7.18 -4.34
C THR A 190 20.98 -6.48 -5.58
N GLY A 191 21.94 -5.57 -5.41
CA GLY A 191 22.53 -4.79 -6.51
C GLY A 191 21.54 -3.83 -7.17
N ARG A 192 20.40 -3.53 -6.53
CA ARG A 192 19.32 -2.70 -7.09
C ARG A 192 19.47 -1.24 -6.68
N ASN A 193 19.03 -0.34 -7.56
CA ASN A 193 18.96 1.08 -7.28
C ASN A 193 17.69 1.40 -6.46
N VAL A 194 17.89 1.70 -5.18
CA VAL A 194 16.81 2.19 -4.33
C VAL A 194 16.73 3.69 -4.48
N TRP A 195 15.54 4.21 -4.73
CA TRP A 195 15.24 5.64 -4.74
C TRP A 195 14.32 5.96 -3.56
N ARG A 196 14.76 6.84 -2.67
CA ARG A 196 13.93 7.38 -1.58
C ARG A 196 13.32 8.71 -2.04
N LEU A 197 12.04 8.95 -1.76
CA LEU A 197 11.34 10.20 -2.07
C LEU A 197 10.64 10.75 -0.82
#